data_AF-A0AA40WGK7-F1
#
_entry.id   AF-A0AA40WGK7-F1
#
_cell.length_a   1.000
_cell.length_b   1.000
_cell.length_c   1.000
_cell.angle_alpha   90.00
_cell.angle_beta   90.00
_cell.angle_gamma   90.00
#
_symmetry.space_group_name_H-M   'P 1'
#
loop_
_entity.id
_entity.type
_entity.pdbx_description
1 polymer ?
#
loop_
_entity_poly.entity_id
_entity_poly.type
_entity_poly.pdbx_seq_one_letter_code
_entity_poly.pdbx_strand_id
1 'polypeptide(L)'
;GLGVAQSGQVVGKIGETFGVSNLALDTQGVGDSSQVVVSGYVLPGLQVKYGVGIFDSLATLTLRYRLMPKLYLEAVSGVDQALDLLYQFEL
;
A
#
# COMPACT_ATOMS: atom_id res chain seq x y z
N GLY A 1 3.70 -30.20 5.34
CA GLY A 1 2.37 -29.65 5.07
C GLY A 1 2.54 -28.54 4.07
N LEU A 2 2.02 -28.71 2.85
CA LEU A 2 2.18 -27.79 1.74
C LEU A 2 0.80 -27.56 1.13
N GLY A 3 0.46 -26.29 0.87
CA GLY A 3 -0.70 -25.96 0.04
C GLY A 3 -1.53 -24.80 0.57
N VAL A 4 -1.01 -23.59 0.47
CA VAL A 4 -1.86 -22.42 0.19
C VAL A 4 -1.26 -21.73 -1.03
N ALA A 5 -1.78 -22.14 -2.18
CA ALA A 5 -1.66 -21.42 -3.44
C ALA A 5 -3.09 -21.01 -3.82
N GLN A 6 -3.53 -19.81 -3.46
CA GLN A 6 -4.66 -19.18 -4.14
C GLN A 6 -4.71 -17.66 -3.89
N SER A 7 -3.83 -16.93 -4.55
CA SER A 7 -4.21 -15.70 -5.27
C SER A 7 -2.96 -15.17 -5.96
N GLY A 8 -2.77 -15.62 -7.20
CA GLY A 8 -1.91 -14.93 -8.14
C GLY A 8 -2.55 -13.57 -8.43
N GLN A 9 -2.17 -12.55 -7.66
CA GLN A 9 -2.34 -11.19 -8.13
C GLN A 9 -1.36 -10.98 -9.27
N VAL A 10 -1.91 -10.68 -10.43
CA VAL A 10 -1.22 -10.48 -11.71
C VAL A 10 -0.11 -9.46 -11.51
N VAL A 11 1.15 -9.92 -11.42
CA VAL A 11 2.32 -9.05 -11.50
C VAL A 11 2.56 -8.73 -12.98
N GLY A 12 1.67 -7.93 -13.54
CA GLY A 12 1.86 -7.34 -14.85
C GLY A 12 2.97 -6.30 -14.76
N LYS A 13 4.10 -6.55 -15.43
CA LYS A 13 5.09 -5.53 -15.76
C LYS A 13 4.46 -4.49 -16.70
N ILE A 14 3.59 -3.63 -16.17
CA ILE A 14 3.02 -2.50 -16.90
C ILE A 14 3.44 -1.26 -16.10
N GLY A 15 4.40 -0.50 -16.61
CA GLY A 15 4.77 0.76 -15.97
C GLY A 15 6.15 1.39 -16.22
N GLU A 16 7.01 0.88 -17.11
CA GLU A 16 8.32 1.53 -17.36
C GLU A 16 8.21 2.90 -18.07
N THR A 17 7.05 3.23 -18.67
CA THR A 17 6.86 4.49 -19.42
C THR A 17 6.31 5.66 -18.57
N PHE A 18 5.75 5.39 -17.38
CA PHE A 18 5.13 6.42 -16.54
C PHE A 18 5.82 6.62 -15.18
N GLY A 19 6.93 5.91 -14.92
CA GLY A 19 7.65 5.98 -13.64
C GLY A 19 6.90 5.35 -12.45
N VAL A 20 5.69 4.83 -12.67
CA VAL A 20 4.88 4.14 -11.66
C VAL A 20 4.75 2.66 -12.03
N SER A 21 5.16 1.79 -11.12
CA SER A 21 5.16 0.33 -11.29
C SER A 21 4.22 -0.34 -10.29
N ASN A 22 3.73 -1.53 -10.65
CA ASN A 22 2.91 -2.39 -9.79
C ASN A 22 1.67 -1.68 -9.22
N LEU A 23 0.91 -1.03 -10.10
CA LEU A 23 -0.38 -0.46 -9.74
C LEU A 23 -1.35 -1.57 -9.33
N ALA A 24 -2.00 -1.40 -8.18
CA ALA A 24 -3.01 -2.30 -7.67
C ALA A 24 -4.22 -1.51 -7.16
N LEU A 25 -5.41 -2.07 -7.39
CA LEU A 25 -6.69 -1.56 -6.92
C LEU A 25 -7.26 -2.60 -5.97
N ASP A 26 -7.61 -2.19 -4.76
CA ASP A 26 -8.09 -3.07 -3.70
C ASP A 26 -9.23 -2.39 -2.91
N THR A 27 -9.96 -3.16 -2.14
CA THR A 27 -10.95 -2.67 -1.17
C THR A 27 -10.54 -3.11 0.22
N GLN A 28 -10.37 -2.17 1.14
CA GLN A 28 -9.93 -2.44 2.51
C GLN A 28 -10.99 -2.01 3.53
N GLY A 29 -11.01 -2.64 4.69
CA GLY A 29 -11.97 -2.34 5.77
C GLY A 29 -13.29 -3.09 5.67
N VAL A 30 -14.13 -2.93 6.69
CA VAL A 30 -15.46 -3.56 6.81
C VAL A 30 -16.47 -2.57 7.40
N GLY A 31 -17.74 -2.69 7.01
CA GLY A 31 -18.80 -1.78 7.46
C GLY A 31 -18.52 -0.34 7.04
N ASP A 32 -18.74 0.61 7.94
CA ASP A 32 -18.56 2.05 7.67
C ASP A 32 -17.10 2.45 7.39
N SER A 33 -16.13 1.58 7.74
CA SER A 33 -14.70 1.79 7.44
C SER A 33 -14.26 1.27 6.06
N SER A 34 -15.19 0.84 5.22
CA SER A 34 -14.89 0.33 3.88
C SER A 34 -14.35 1.43 2.98
N GLN A 35 -13.21 1.16 2.33
CA GLN A 35 -12.51 2.10 1.47
C GLN A 35 -12.03 1.42 0.19
N VAL A 36 -12.01 2.18 -0.90
CA VAL A 36 -11.32 1.80 -2.14
C VAL A 36 -9.90 2.35 -2.08
N VAL A 37 -8.91 1.50 -2.30
CA VAL A 37 -7.50 1.82 -2.20
C VAL A 37 -6.81 1.60 -3.54
N VAL A 38 -6.11 2.62 -4.00
CA VAL A 38 -5.18 2.54 -5.13
C VAL A 38 -3.77 2.56 -4.57
N SER A 39 -2.91 1.66 -5.03
CA SER A 39 -1.51 1.64 -4.60
C SER A 39 -0.55 1.42 -5.77
N GLY A 40 0.67 1.90 -5.63
CA GLY A 40 1.73 1.71 -6.63
C GLY A 40 3.09 2.17 -6.12
N TYR A 41 4.14 1.83 -6.86
CA TYR A 41 5.50 2.28 -6.58
C TYR A 41 5.87 3.40 -7.54
N VAL A 42 6.19 4.57 -7.00
CA VAL A 42 6.56 5.76 -7.81
C VAL A 42 8.07 5.94 -7.92
N LEU A 43 8.84 5.34 -7.01
CA LEU A 43 10.30 5.17 -7.14
C LEU A 43 10.71 3.82 -6.53
N PRO A 44 11.92 3.32 -6.82
CA PRO A 44 12.45 2.12 -6.17
C PRO A 44 12.39 2.25 -4.65
N GLY A 45 11.63 1.37 -4.00
CA GLY A 45 11.48 1.35 -2.54
C GLY A 45 10.46 2.33 -1.96
N LEU A 46 9.86 3.24 -2.74
CA LEU A 46 8.75 4.09 -2.28
C LEU A 46 7.42 3.61 -2.86
N GLN A 47 6.57 3.12 -1.96
CA GLN A 47 5.17 2.82 -2.25
C GLN A 47 4.30 4.00 -1.83
N VAL A 48 3.32 4.32 -2.68
CA VAL A 48 2.26 5.29 -2.39
C VAL A 48 0.94 4.53 -2.41
N LYS A 49 0.08 4.80 -1.43
CA LYS A 49 -1.29 4.31 -1.37
C LYS A 49 -2.23 5.48 -1.16
N TYR A 50 -3.34 5.48 -1.87
CA TYR A 50 -4.40 6.46 -1.72
C TYR A 50 -5.72 5.71 -1.56
N GLY A 51 -6.32 5.83 -0.38
CA GLY A 51 -7.60 5.24 -0.01
C GLY A 51 -8.68 6.30 0.10
N VAL A 52 -9.89 5.98 -0.34
CA VAL A 52 -11.09 6.82 -0.14
C VAL A 52 -12.20 5.96 0.46
N GLY A 53 -12.74 6.39 1.59
CA GLY A 53 -13.87 5.76 2.25
C GLY A 53 -15.11 5.78 1.36
N ILE A 54 -15.80 4.64 1.25
CA ILE A 54 -16.99 4.47 0.40
C ILE A 54 -18.20 5.18 1.02
N PHE A 55 -18.23 5.27 2.35
CA PHE A 55 -19.38 5.79 3.10
C PHE A 55 -19.16 7.22 3.60
N ASP A 56 -18.02 7.46 4.26
CA ASP A 56 -17.68 8.76 4.84
C ASP A 56 -16.92 9.69 3.86
N SER A 57 -16.50 9.18 2.70
CA SER A 57 -15.68 9.89 1.70
C SER A 57 -14.36 10.45 2.26
N LEU A 58 -13.84 9.86 3.34
CA LEU A 58 -12.58 10.29 3.93
C LEU A 58 -11.40 9.75 3.11
N ALA A 59 -10.50 10.65 2.74
CA ALA A 59 -9.31 10.31 1.98
C ALA A 59 -8.11 10.05 2.91
N THR A 60 -7.38 8.97 2.65
CA THR A 60 -6.15 8.60 3.35
C THR A 60 -5.02 8.40 2.35
N LEU A 61 -3.93 9.14 2.52
CA LEU A 61 -2.67 8.98 1.81
C LEU A 61 -1.67 8.25 2.72
N THR A 62 -1.08 7.18 2.22
CA THR A 62 0.00 6.46 2.89
C THR A 62 1.24 6.43 2.00
N LEU A 63 2.36 6.84 2.55
CA LEU A 63 3.69 6.77 1.94
C LEU A 63 4.51 5.75 2.72
N ARG A 64 5.08 4.76 2.03
CA ARG A 64 5.97 3.77 2.66
C ARG A 64 7.29 3.70 1.92
N TYR A 65 8.37 4.11 2.56
CA TYR A 65 9.71 4.07 2.01
C TYR A 65 10.57 3.02 2.69
N ARG A 66 11.24 2.16 1.92
CA ARG A 66 12.22 1.22 2.44
C ARG A 66 13.57 1.92 2.62
N LEU A 67 13.95 2.19 3.87
CA LEU A 67 15.23 2.79 4.22
C LEU A 67 16.38 1.78 4.14
N MET A 68 16.14 0.56 4.64
CA MET A 68 17.11 -0.55 4.64
C MET A 68 16.35 -1.88 4.46
N PRO A 69 17.02 -3.01 4.16
CA PRO A 69 16.39 -4.32 4.29
C PRO A 69 15.74 -4.42 5.68
N LYS A 70 14.45 -4.76 5.71
CA LYS A 70 13.63 -4.87 6.93
C LYS A 70 13.29 -3.56 7.65
N LEU A 71 13.78 -2.40 7.23
CA LEU A 71 13.45 -1.09 7.83
C LEU A 71 12.63 -0.22 6.88
N TYR A 72 11.45 0.18 7.32
CA TYR A 72 10.49 0.97 6.54
C TYR A 72 10.09 2.22 7.31
N LEU A 73 10.11 3.36 6.64
CA LEU A 73 9.48 4.59 7.11
C LEU A 73 8.08 4.67 6.50
N GLU A 74 7.07 4.85 7.34
CA GLU A 74 5.67 4.99 6.92
C GLU A 74 5.13 6.34 7.38
N ALA A 75 4.57 7.10 6.46
CA ALA A 75 3.83 8.32 6.76
C ALA A 75 2.38 8.13 6.32
N VAL A 76 1.44 8.41 7.21
CA VAL A 76 0.00 8.33 6.94
C VAL A 76 -0.60 9.71 7.15
N SER A 77 -1.46 10.13 6.23
CA SER A 77 -2.20 11.37 6.30
C SER A 77 -3.63 11.13 5.87
N GLY A 78 -4.58 11.49 6.72
CA GLY A 78 -6.01 11.45 6.42
C GLY A 78 -6.75 12.32 7.42
N VAL A 79 -7.67 11.72 8.17
CA VAL A 79 -8.26 12.35 9.36
C VAL A 79 -7.18 12.66 10.40
N ASP A 80 -6.32 11.68 10.63
CA ASP A 80 -5.15 11.80 11.49
C ASP A 80 -3.86 11.75 10.66
N GLN A 81 -2.78 12.23 11.27
CA GLN A 81 -1.45 12.24 10.65
C GLN A 81 -0.47 11.51 11.57
N ALA A 82 0.28 10.57 10.98
CA ALA A 82 1.25 9.76 11.71
C ALA A 82 2.52 9.57 10.88
N LEU A 83 3.64 9.40 11.57
CA LEU A 83 4.94 9.05 11.01
C LEU A 83 5.56 7.94 11.85
N ASP A 84 5.65 6.76 11.27
CA ASP A 84 6.07 5.53 11.93
C ASP A 84 7.35 4.97 11.31
N LEU A 85 8.20 4.38 12.15
CA LEU A 85 9.38 3.63 11.73
C LEU A 85 9.17 2.15 12.07
N LEU A 86 9.05 1.32 11.03
CA LEU A 86 8.71 -0.09 11.13
C LEU A 86 9.93 -0.96 10.84
N TYR A 87 10.25 -1.86 11.76
CA TYR A 87 11.30 -2.87 11.57
C TYR A 87 10.71 -4.28 11.57
N GLN A 88 10.97 -5.04 10.51
CA GLN A 88 10.45 -6.39 10.33
C GLN A 88 11.49 -7.44 10.75
N PHE A 89 11.17 -8.23 11.78
CA PHE A 89 11.98 -9.39 12.14
C PHE A 89 11.56 -10.59 11.28
N GLU A 90 12.51 -11.26 10.65
CA GLU A 90 12.30 -12.59 10.09
C GLU A 90 12.61 -13.60 11.21
N LEU A 91 11.65 -14.47 11.52
CA LEU A 91 11.80 -15.61 12.42
C LEU A 91 12.07 -16.87 11.60
#